data_AF-A0A965PTR5-F1
#
_entry.id   AF-A0A965PTR5-F1
#
_cell.length_a   1.000
_cell.length_b   1.000
_cell.length_c   1.000
_cell.angle_alpha   90.00
_cell.angle_beta   90.00
_cell.angle_gamma   90.00
#
_symmetry.space_group_name_H-M   'P 1'
#
loop_
_entity.id
_entity.type
_entity.pdbx_description
1 polymer ?
#
loop_
_entity_poly.entity_id
_entity_poly.type
_entity_poly.pdbx_seq_one_letter_code
_entity_poly.pdbx_strand_id
1 'polypeptide(L)'
;MATTAIATATTEVAYPCLQPNSRQARIIQSNLDGEQMREMDLVRVKTPLGGSTTWQIDVDGNTESTDELKGLLVGEGKRGYLWPSLDPSEQRPILESRDLIVARRLSDDLGSEISPAALEKYRIGDRLYDWAAISISPEFGFGSSKGGAKRVKESRILAILRQGDVWPVLVTVGPGSLPSWLPFRKRLPAFHYECVVGLKLAKAKGAGGQPYSQIV
;
A
#
# COMPACT_ATOMS: atom_id res chain seq x y z
N MET A 1 2.63 -43.28 36.06
CA MET A 1 3.18 -42.33 35.06
C MET A 1 2.03 -41.46 34.58
N ALA A 2 2.05 -40.17 34.89
CA ALA A 2 1.03 -39.22 34.43
C ALA A 2 1.51 -38.61 33.10
N THR A 3 0.79 -38.92 32.02
CA THR A 3 1.06 -38.34 30.70
C THR A 3 0.39 -36.97 30.63
N THR A 4 1.18 -35.91 30.77
CA THR A 4 0.70 -34.53 30.57
C THR A 4 0.52 -34.31 29.07
N ALA A 5 -0.71 -34.41 28.57
CA ALA A 5 -1.03 -34.02 27.21
C ALA A 5 -0.87 -32.51 27.06
N ILE A 6 0.02 -32.08 26.17
CA ILE A 6 0.15 -30.69 25.76
C ILE A 6 -1.10 -30.35 24.93
N ALA A 7 -2.04 -29.63 25.54
CA ALA A 7 -3.19 -29.11 24.83
C ALA A 7 -2.71 -28.05 23.83
N THR A 8 -2.71 -28.40 22.55
CA THR A 8 -2.46 -27.44 21.47
C THR A 8 -3.74 -26.63 21.30
N ALA A 9 -3.80 -25.44 21.90
CA ALA A 9 -4.89 -24.51 21.66
C ALA A 9 -4.82 -24.05 20.21
N THR A 10 -5.62 -24.67 19.34
CA THR A 10 -5.78 -24.24 17.96
C THR A 10 -6.80 -23.11 17.96
N THR A 11 -6.35 -21.86 17.83
CA THR A 11 -7.27 -20.74 17.61
C THR A 11 -7.75 -20.82 16.17
N GLU A 12 -9.01 -21.20 15.99
CA GLU A 12 -9.66 -21.16 14.68
C GLU A 12 -9.89 -19.69 14.29
N VAL A 13 -9.10 -19.21 13.32
CA VAL A 13 -9.26 -17.86 12.78
C VAL A 13 -10.31 -17.94 11.68
N ALA A 14 -11.55 -17.61 12.02
CA ALA A 14 -12.65 -17.60 11.06
C ALA A 14 -12.60 -16.34 10.18
N TYR A 15 -12.33 -16.53 8.89
CA TYR A 15 -12.55 -15.54 7.84
C TYR A 15 -13.89 -15.84 7.16
N PRO A 16 -15.00 -15.16 7.53
CA PRO A 16 -16.34 -15.59 7.14
C PRO A 16 -16.55 -15.62 5.63
N CYS A 17 -15.95 -14.69 4.89
CA CYS A 17 -16.07 -14.60 3.43
C CYS A 17 -15.23 -15.65 2.67
N LEU A 18 -14.25 -16.28 3.30
CA LEU A 18 -13.35 -17.24 2.65
C LEU A 18 -13.70 -18.71 2.94
N GLN A 19 -14.77 -18.95 3.70
CA GLN A 19 -15.23 -20.30 3.97
C GLN A 19 -15.86 -20.95 2.72
N PRO A 20 -15.70 -22.28 2.52
CA PRO A 20 -16.46 -23.01 1.52
C PRO A 20 -17.96 -22.73 1.66
N ASN A 21 -18.63 -22.43 0.54
CA ASN A 21 -20.07 -22.09 0.51
C ASN A 21 -20.49 -20.89 1.40
N SER A 22 -19.55 -19.98 1.69
CA SER A 22 -19.78 -18.80 2.53
C SER A 22 -21.06 -18.05 2.15
N ARG A 23 -21.97 -17.89 3.12
CA ARG A 23 -23.12 -17.00 3.00
C ARG A 23 -22.67 -15.55 2.77
N GLN A 24 -21.58 -15.13 3.42
CA GLN A 24 -21.06 -13.77 3.28
C GLN A 24 -20.51 -13.51 1.87
N ALA A 25 -19.78 -14.46 1.28
CA ALA A 25 -19.34 -14.34 -0.11
C ALA A 25 -20.51 -14.18 -1.09
N ARG A 26 -21.59 -14.95 -0.89
CA ARG A 26 -22.82 -14.84 -1.70
C ARG A 26 -23.53 -13.50 -1.53
N ILE A 27 -23.55 -12.96 -0.30
CA ILE A 27 -24.08 -11.61 -0.04
C ILE A 27 -23.25 -10.56 -0.76
N ILE A 28 -21.92 -10.61 -0.66
CA ILE A 28 -21.02 -9.69 -1.37
C ILE A 28 -21.29 -9.77 -2.88
N GLN A 29 -21.34 -10.98 -3.44
CA GLN A 29 -21.60 -11.18 -4.86
C GLN A 29 -22.97 -10.62 -5.28
N SER A 30 -24.00 -10.83 -4.46
CA SER A 30 -25.34 -10.28 -4.73
C SER A 30 -25.36 -8.75 -4.65
N ASN A 31 -24.66 -8.15 -3.69
CA ASN A 31 -24.62 -6.70 -3.50
C ASN A 31 -23.77 -6.00 -4.56
N LEU A 32 -22.76 -6.69 -5.10
CA LEU A 32 -21.98 -6.21 -6.23
C LEU A 32 -22.78 -6.23 -7.54
N ASP A 33 -23.87 -7.00 -7.63
CA ASP A 33 -24.76 -7.07 -8.80
C ASP A 33 -24.03 -7.20 -10.15
N GLY A 34 -23.00 -8.06 -10.17
CA GLY A 34 -22.16 -8.28 -11.36
C GLY A 34 -21.05 -7.24 -11.58
N GLU A 35 -20.98 -6.18 -10.76
CA GLU A 35 -19.83 -5.29 -10.72
C GLU A 35 -18.61 -5.97 -10.08
N GLN A 36 -17.41 -5.53 -10.49
CA GLN A 36 -16.18 -5.92 -9.83
C GLN A 36 -15.94 -5.03 -8.62
N MET A 37 -15.48 -5.63 -7.51
CA MET A 37 -14.94 -4.90 -6.36
C MET A 37 -13.79 -4.00 -6.79
N ARG A 38 -13.86 -2.71 -6.41
CA ARG A 38 -12.87 -1.67 -6.73
C ARG A 38 -12.18 -1.20 -5.47
N GLU A 39 -10.98 -0.61 -5.63
CA GLU A 39 -10.25 0.00 -4.51
C GLU A 39 -11.05 1.09 -3.79
N MET A 40 -12.00 1.74 -4.47
CA MET A 40 -12.83 2.81 -3.89
C MET A 40 -13.96 2.30 -3.00
N ASP A 41 -14.32 1.02 -3.11
CA ASP A 41 -15.34 0.37 -2.27
C ASP A 41 -14.75 -0.04 -0.91
N LEU A 42 -13.42 0.03 -0.77
CA LEU A 42 -12.68 -0.45 0.39
C LEU A 42 -12.25 0.69 1.30
N VAL A 43 -12.36 0.48 2.60
CA VAL A 43 -11.88 1.40 3.63
C VAL A 43 -10.36 1.54 3.53
N ARG A 44 -9.86 2.77 3.40
CA ARG A 44 -8.42 3.06 3.34
C ARG A 44 -7.90 3.52 4.70
N VAL A 45 -7.12 2.66 5.34
CA VAL A 45 -6.41 2.95 6.59
C VAL A 45 -5.16 3.76 6.25
N LYS A 46 -5.10 4.98 6.77
CA LYS A 46 -3.96 5.89 6.55
C LYS A 46 -2.87 5.59 7.55
N THR A 47 -1.62 5.53 7.08
CA THR A 47 -0.45 5.61 7.96
C THR A 47 -0.50 6.95 8.70
N PRO A 48 -0.45 6.96 10.03
CA PRO A 48 -0.66 8.17 10.79
C PRO A 48 0.51 9.15 10.60
N LEU A 49 0.23 10.43 10.81
CA LEU A 49 1.21 11.51 10.67
C LEU A 49 2.04 11.66 11.95
N GLY A 50 3.17 12.37 11.84
CA GLY A 50 3.96 12.81 12.99
C GLY A 50 4.68 11.71 13.79
N GLY A 51 4.70 10.47 13.29
CA GLY A 51 5.38 9.37 13.98
C GLY A 51 4.55 8.71 15.08
N SER A 52 3.23 8.82 15.02
CA SER A 52 2.33 7.99 15.84
C SER A 52 2.56 6.50 15.57
N THR A 53 2.43 5.68 16.60
CA THR A 53 2.61 4.22 16.52
C THR A 53 1.30 3.45 16.55
N THR A 54 0.17 4.15 16.50
CA THR A 54 -1.17 3.54 16.60
C THR A 54 -1.91 3.73 15.28
N TRP A 55 -2.49 2.64 14.77
CA TRP A 55 -3.40 2.65 13.64
C TRP A 55 -4.76 3.19 14.05
N GLN A 56 -5.37 3.98 13.17
CA GLN A 56 -6.76 4.40 13.28
C GLN A 56 -7.51 3.86 12.07
N ILE A 57 -8.54 3.05 12.33
CA ILE A 57 -9.37 2.40 11.33
C ILE A 57 -10.74 3.04 11.45
N ASP A 58 -11.16 3.77 10.43
CA ASP A 58 -12.45 4.44 10.39
C ASP A 58 -13.33 3.77 9.34
N VAL A 59 -14.42 3.14 9.80
CA VAL A 59 -15.44 2.52 8.95
C VAL A 59 -16.73 3.31 9.13
N ASP A 60 -16.98 4.23 8.21
CA ASP A 60 -18.17 5.09 8.16
C ASP A 60 -18.47 5.81 9.49
N GLY A 61 -17.44 6.35 10.14
CA GLY A 61 -17.52 7.07 11.41
C GLY A 61 -17.28 6.20 12.65
N ASN A 62 -17.24 4.88 12.50
CA ASN A 62 -16.82 3.98 13.57
C ASN A 62 -15.31 3.88 13.58
N THR A 63 -14.69 4.64 14.48
CA THR A 63 -13.25 4.66 14.66
C THR A 63 -12.80 3.62 15.69
N GLU A 64 -11.86 2.78 15.28
CA GLU A 64 -11.12 1.85 16.14
C GLU A 64 -9.63 2.18 16.11
N SER A 65 -8.96 2.06 17.25
CA SER A 65 -7.51 2.23 17.37
C SER A 65 -6.82 0.93 17.77
N THR A 66 -5.72 0.59 17.11
CA THR A 66 -4.92 -0.61 17.41
C THR A 66 -3.43 -0.36 17.21
N ASP A 67 -2.58 -1.00 18.01
CA ASP A 67 -1.12 -0.93 17.87
C ASP A 67 -0.59 -1.83 16.74
N GLU A 68 -1.41 -2.78 16.28
CA GLU A 68 -1.06 -3.71 15.20
C GLU A 68 -2.28 -3.93 14.31
N LEU A 69 -2.12 -3.68 13.01
CA LEU A 69 -3.12 -4.04 12.02
C LEU A 69 -2.82 -5.46 11.52
N LYS A 70 -3.58 -6.43 12.02
CA LYS A 70 -3.38 -7.86 11.75
C LYS A 70 -4.50 -8.44 10.89
N GLY A 71 -4.13 -9.20 9.86
CA GLY A 71 -5.10 -9.87 9.00
C GLY A 71 -4.47 -10.66 7.85
N LEU A 72 -5.31 -11.34 7.09
CA LEU A 72 -4.91 -12.09 5.91
C LEU A 72 -4.58 -11.12 4.75
N LEU A 73 -3.42 -11.29 4.12
CA LEU A 73 -3.01 -10.46 2.98
C LEU A 73 -3.67 -10.95 1.68
N VAL A 74 -4.94 -10.61 1.49
CA VAL A 74 -5.75 -11.08 0.35
C VAL A 74 -5.41 -10.41 -0.99
N GLY A 75 -4.61 -9.33 -0.98
CA GLY A 75 -4.14 -8.70 -2.21
C GLY A 75 -3.00 -7.70 -1.98
N GLU A 76 -2.18 -7.51 -3.00
CA GLU A 76 -1.12 -6.51 -3.03
C GLU A 76 -1.05 -5.85 -4.40
N GLY A 77 -1.34 -4.54 -4.44
CA GLY A 77 -1.19 -3.69 -5.61
C GLY A 77 0.13 -2.92 -5.59
N LYS A 78 0.67 -2.60 -6.76
CA LYS A 78 1.79 -1.67 -6.89
C LYS A 78 1.28 -0.29 -7.30
N ARG A 79 1.95 0.75 -6.81
CA ARG A 79 1.66 2.11 -7.25
C ARG A 79 2.90 2.96 -7.32
N GLY A 80 3.06 3.67 -8.43
CA GLY A 80 4.13 4.63 -8.68
C GLY A 80 3.54 5.97 -9.06
N TYR A 81 4.03 7.06 -8.47
CA TYR A 81 3.61 8.42 -8.80
C TYR A 81 4.79 9.35 -9.06
N LEU A 82 4.67 10.17 -10.09
CA LEU A 82 5.52 11.34 -10.29
C LEU A 82 4.66 12.59 -10.01
N TRP A 83 5.05 13.40 -9.04
CA TRP A 83 4.34 14.62 -8.65
C TRP A 83 4.99 15.87 -9.28
N PRO A 84 4.22 16.94 -9.55
CA PRO A 84 4.77 18.20 -10.09
C PRO A 84 5.80 18.87 -9.17
N SER A 85 5.59 18.81 -7.86
CA SER A 85 6.52 19.33 -6.85
C SER A 85 6.91 18.25 -5.84
N LEU A 86 7.94 18.54 -5.03
CA LEU A 86 8.32 17.67 -3.91
C LEU A 86 7.36 17.71 -2.72
N ASP A 87 6.52 18.75 -2.64
CA ASP A 87 5.48 18.92 -1.63
C ASP A 87 4.14 19.19 -2.32
N PRO A 88 3.53 18.16 -2.91
CA PRO A 88 2.44 18.32 -3.87
C PRO A 88 1.08 18.50 -3.21
N SER A 89 1.01 19.22 -2.08
CA SER A 89 -0.26 19.49 -1.42
C SER A 89 -1.27 20.04 -2.45
N GLU A 90 -2.41 19.34 -2.57
CA GLU A 90 -3.51 19.65 -3.51
C GLU A 90 -3.21 19.52 -5.02
N GLN A 91 -2.00 19.13 -5.41
CA GLN A 91 -1.66 18.89 -6.81
C GLN A 91 -2.10 17.50 -7.25
N ARG A 92 -2.27 17.29 -8.56
CA ARG A 92 -2.46 15.95 -9.14
C ARG A 92 -1.12 15.38 -9.60
N PRO A 93 -0.91 14.06 -9.52
CA PRO A 93 0.30 13.46 -10.06
C PRO A 93 0.35 13.65 -11.58
N ILE A 94 1.56 13.83 -12.11
CA ILE A 94 1.83 13.88 -13.55
C ILE A 94 1.69 12.49 -14.15
N LEU A 95 2.35 11.51 -13.53
CA LEU A 95 2.32 10.11 -13.95
C LEU A 95 1.80 9.21 -12.85
N GLU A 96 1.04 8.19 -13.23
CA GLU A 96 0.70 7.04 -12.39
C GLU A 96 1.16 5.75 -13.08
N SER A 97 1.84 4.88 -12.35
CA SER A 97 2.07 3.49 -12.74
C SER A 97 1.34 2.54 -11.78
N ARG A 98 0.70 1.51 -12.34
CA ARG A 98 0.00 0.46 -11.58
C ARG A 98 0.78 -0.86 -11.50
N ASP A 99 1.87 -0.98 -12.25
CA ASP A 99 2.70 -2.18 -12.38
C ASP A 99 4.19 -1.93 -12.08
N LEU A 100 4.58 -0.65 -12.00
CA LEU A 100 5.96 -0.14 -11.92
C LEU A 100 6.79 -0.45 -13.17
N ILE A 101 6.14 -0.64 -14.31
CA ILE A 101 6.77 -0.88 -15.61
C ILE A 101 6.34 0.21 -16.58
N VAL A 102 5.03 0.44 -16.70
CA VAL A 102 4.47 1.49 -17.57
C VAL A 102 3.72 2.49 -16.71
N ALA A 103 3.90 3.77 -17.02
CA ALA A 103 3.14 4.85 -16.42
C ALA A 103 2.28 5.58 -17.44
N ARG A 104 1.10 5.99 -16.99
CA ARG A 104 0.16 6.81 -17.75
C ARG A 104 0.24 8.25 -17.29
N ARG A 105 0.18 9.19 -18.23
CA ARG A 105 0.10 10.61 -17.94
C ARG A 105 -1.32 11.02 -17.51
N LEU A 106 -1.40 11.54 -16.29
CA LEU A 106 -2.64 12.01 -15.66
C LEU A 106 -2.79 13.53 -15.71
N SER A 107 -1.69 14.28 -15.66
CA SER A 107 -1.71 15.75 -15.72
C SER A 107 -0.74 16.27 -16.77
N ASP A 108 -1.15 17.31 -17.49
CA ASP A 108 -0.28 18.03 -18.43
C ASP A 108 0.51 19.15 -17.72
N ASP A 109 0.05 19.59 -16.55
CA ASP A 109 0.79 20.47 -15.67
C ASP A 109 1.97 19.74 -15.02
N LEU A 110 3.18 20.15 -15.38
CA LEU A 110 4.44 19.61 -14.87
C LEU A 110 4.97 20.37 -13.64
N GLY A 111 4.34 21.49 -13.27
CA GLY A 111 4.91 22.44 -12.33
C GLY A 111 6.20 23.07 -12.85
N SER A 112 6.94 23.73 -11.94
CA SER A 112 8.18 24.44 -12.26
C SER A 112 9.44 23.57 -12.09
N GLU A 113 9.34 22.43 -11.41
CA GLU A 113 10.48 21.61 -11.01
C GLU A 113 10.83 20.50 -12.01
N ILE A 114 9.96 20.25 -12.99
CA ILE A 114 10.13 19.17 -13.97
C ILE A 114 10.27 19.75 -15.36
N SER A 115 11.43 19.54 -15.98
CA SER A 115 11.66 19.88 -17.38
C SER A 115 10.83 18.97 -18.29
N PRO A 116 10.01 19.52 -19.22
CA PRO A 116 9.29 18.72 -20.21
C PRO A 116 10.22 17.82 -21.01
N ALA A 117 11.38 18.34 -21.41
CA ALA A 117 12.37 17.59 -22.18
C ALA A 117 12.98 16.43 -21.38
N ALA A 118 13.13 16.57 -20.06
CA ALA A 118 13.62 15.49 -19.21
C ALA A 118 12.61 14.33 -19.12
N LEU A 119 11.32 14.65 -19.02
CA LEU A 119 10.26 13.65 -18.95
C LEU A 119 10.03 12.95 -20.30
N GLU A 120 10.08 13.71 -21.40
CA GLU A 120 9.73 13.20 -22.74
C GLU A 120 10.71 12.17 -23.27
N LYS A 121 11.96 12.14 -22.77
CA LYS A 121 12.96 11.08 -23.06
C LYS A 121 12.43 9.67 -22.78
N TYR A 122 11.48 9.54 -21.87
CA TYR A 122 10.96 8.26 -21.39
C TYR A 122 9.59 7.93 -21.99
N ARG A 123 9.08 8.73 -22.93
CA ARG A 123 7.79 8.44 -23.58
C ARG A 123 7.94 7.23 -24.51
N ILE A 124 7.01 6.29 -24.37
CA ILE A 124 6.96 5.04 -25.16
C ILE A 124 5.67 4.90 -25.97
N GLY A 125 4.75 5.86 -25.86
CA GLY A 125 3.50 5.85 -26.60
C GLY A 125 2.64 7.06 -26.27
N ASP A 126 1.39 7.03 -26.73
CA ASP A 126 0.47 8.12 -26.43
C ASP A 126 0.12 8.16 -24.95
N ARG A 127 0.54 9.23 -24.26
CA ARG A 127 0.42 9.40 -22.80
C ARG A 127 1.01 8.23 -21.99
N LEU A 128 1.91 7.44 -22.56
CA LEU A 128 2.57 6.30 -21.93
C LEU A 128 4.08 6.54 -21.79
N TYR A 129 4.61 6.20 -20.63
CA TYR A 129 6.01 6.42 -20.24
C TYR A 129 6.61 5.15 -19.64
N ASP A 130 7.89 4.90 -19.90
CA ASP A 130 8.65 3.79 -19.31
C ASP A 130 8.97 4.10 -17.84
N TRP A 131 8.17 3.56 -16.93
CA TRP A 131 8.36 3.78 -15.50
C TRP A 131 9.65 3.12 -14.99
N ALA A 132 9.99 1.94 -15.52
CA ALA A 132 11.19 1.22 -15.10
C ALA A 132 12.43 2.08 -15.36
N ALA A 133 12.55 2.67 -16.55
CA ALA A 133 13.62 3.59 -16.90
C ALA A 133 13.57 4.90 -16.09
N ILE A 134 12.40 5.54 -15.96
CA ILE A 134 12.26 6.78 -15.17
C ILE A 134 12.73 6.57 -13.72
N SER A 135 12.35 5.43 -13.11
CA SER A 135 12.56 5.18 -11.68
C SER A 135 14.03 5.03 -11.24
N ILE A 136 14.93 4.84 -12.21
CA ILE A 136 16.38 4.72 -12.01
C ILE A 136 17.17 5.86 -12.67
N SER A 137 16.47 6.80 -13.31
CA SER A 137 17.10 7.92 -14.01
C SER A 137 17.79 8.90 -13.06
N PRO A 138 18.78 9.66 -13.54
CA PRO A 138 19.35 10.78 -12.78
C PRO A 138 18.31 11.86 -12.44
N GLU A 139 17.35 12.14 -13.33
CA GLU A 139 16.40 13.24 -13.17
C GLU A 139 15.23 12.90 -12.23
N PHE A 140 14.89 11.62 -12.07
CA PHE A 140 13.70 11.21 -11.31
C PHE A 140 13.93 10.06 -10.30
N GLY A 141 15.04 9.32 -10.45
CA GLY A 141 15.46 8.20 -9.59
C GLY A 141 16.18 8.66 -8.32
N PHE A 142 16.99 7.79 -7.70
CA PHE A 142 17.66 8.12 -6.44
C PHE A 142 18.61 9.31 -6.60
N GLY A 143 18.64 10.21 -5.61
CA GLY A 143 19.42 11.44 -5.68
C GLY A 143 18.70 12.63 -6.32
N SER A 144 17.57 12.42 -7.01
CA SER A 144 16.86 13.48 -7.75
C SER A 144 15.94 14.36 -6.90
N SER A 145 15.70 13.99 -5.63
CA SER A 145 14.84 14.74 -4.70
C SER A 145 15.65 15.28 -3.52
N LYS A 146 15.03 16.18 -2.73
CA LYS A 146 15.63 16.76 -1.52
C LYS A 146 16.05 15.64 -0.55
N GLY A 147 17.28 15.73 -0.05
CA GLY A 147 17.84 14.75 0.87
C GLY A 147 18.23 13.41 0.23
N GLY A 148 18.45 13.38 -1.10
CA GLY A 148 18.94 12.20 -1.81
C GLY A 148 17.89 11.12 -2.12
N ALA A 149 16.62 11.39 -1.81
CA ALA A 149 15.51 10.48 -2.13
C ALA A 149 15.19 10.46 -3.64
N LYS A 150 14.32 9.53 -4.06
CA LYS A 150 13.75 9.53 -5.40
C LYS A 150 12.67 10.61 -5.56
N ARG A 151 12.59 11.25 -6.73
CA ARG A 151 11.46 12.14 -7.08
C ARG A 151 10.21 11.33 -7.42
N VAL A 152 10.34 10.23 -8.16
CA VAL A 152 9.25 9.25 -8.23
C VAL A 152 9.01 8.60 -6.88
N LYS A 153 7.75 8.38 -6.53
CA LYS A 153 7.35 7.72 -5.28
C LYS A 153 6.69 6.39 -5.59
N GLU A 154 7.29 5.31 -5.10
CA GLU A 154 6.75 3.97 -5.19
C GLU A 154 6.08 3.58 -3.87
N SER A 155 5.03 2.77 -3.95
CA SER A 155 4.32 2.23 -2.81
C SER A 155 3.72 0.86 -3.12
N ARG A 156 3.24 0.19 -2.07
CA ARG A 156 2.33 -0.97 -2.19
C ARG A 156 1.00 -0.63 -1.55
N ILE A 157 -0.08 -1.14 -2.12
CA ILE A 157 -1.41 -1.09 -1.55
C ILE A 157 -1.73 -2.50 -1.10
N LEU A 158 -1.82 -2.72 0.20
CA LEU A 158 -2.14 -4.01 0.79
C LEU A 158 -3.63 -4.08 1.06
N ALA A 159 -4.29 -5.15 0.61
CA ALA A 159 -5.64 -5.49 1.03
C ALA A 159 -5.52 -6.49 2.20
N ILE A 160 -5.85 -6.03 3.41
CA ILE A 160 -5.78 -6.81 4.64
C ILE A 160 -7.19 -7.16 5.08
N LEU A 161 -7.54 -8.44 5.03
CA LEU A 161 -8.79 -8.94 5.59
C LEU A 161 -8.57 -9.26 7.07
N ARG A 162 -9.16 -8.47 7.96
CA ARG A 162 -9.06 -8.70 9.41
C ARG A 162 -9.97 -9.88 9.82
N GLN A 163 -9.69 -10.45 10.98
CA GLN A 163 -10.56 -11.48 11.55
C GLN A 163 -11.95 -10.90 11.83
N GLY A 164 -13.01 -11.64 11.47
CA GLY A 164 -14.40 -11.21 11.65
C GLY A 164 -14.92 -10.26 10.57
N ASP A 165 -14.05 -9.51 9.91
CA ASP A 165 -14.43 -8.62 8.81
C ASP A 165 -14.82 -9.42 7.55
N VAL A 166 -15.67 -8.80 6.74
CA VAL A 166 -16.19 -9.38 5.49
C VAL A 166 -15.49 -8.77 4.27
N TRP A 167 -15.05 -7.53 4.38
CA TRP A 167 -14.33 -6.77 3.35
C TRP A 167 -12.93 -6.41 3.83
N PRO A 168 -11.91 -6.43 2.95
CA PRO A 168 -10.56 -6.04 3.34
C PRO A 168 -10.43 -4.53 3.50
N VAL A 169 -9.53 -4.11 4.37
CA VAL A 169 -9.07 -2.71 4.43
C VAL A 169 -7.84 -2.52 3.55
N LEU A 170 -7.67 -1.32 2.99
CA LEU A 170 -6.52 -0.94 2.21
C LEU A 170 -5.50 -0.17 3.04
N VAL A 171 -4.25 -0.61 3.01
CA VAL A 171 -3.12 0.05 3.69
C VAL A 171 -2.06 0.40 2.68
N THR A 172 -1.55 1.63 2.72
CA THR A 172 -0.48 2.05 1.82
C THR A 172 0.88 1.90 2.50
N VAL A 173 1.72 1.00 1.97
CA VAL A 173 3.15 0.94 2.30
C VAL A 173 3.88 1.98 1.46
N GLY A 174 4.09 3.16 2.03
CA GLY A 174 4.80 4.26 1.38
C GLY A 174 6.32 4.04 1.30
N PRO A 175 7.05 4.95 0.61
CA PRO A 175 8.49 4.80 0.34
C PRO A 175 9.36 4.53 1.56
N GLY A 176 9.08 5.17 2.71
CA GLY A 176 9.84 4.96 3.95
C GLY A 176 9.64 3.58 4.58
N SER A 177 8.54 2.89 4.24
CA SER A 177 8.22 1.56 4.78
C SER A 177 8.58 0.41 3.83
N LEU A 178 8.81 0.70 2.54
CA LEU A 178 9.21 -0.31 1.55
C LEU A 178 10.48 -1.10 1.93
N PRO A 179 11.53 -0.49 2.52
CA PRO A 179 12.72 -1.23 2.93
C PRO A 179 12.44 -2.32 3.97
N SER A 180 11.44 -2.13 4.84
CA SER A 180 10.98 -3.15 5.80
C SER A 180 10.07 -4.18 5.13
N TRP A 181 9.09 -3.69 4.35
CA TRP A 181 8.06 -4.52 3.73
C TRP A 181 8.59 -5.49 2.67
N LEU A 182 9.39 -5.02 1.72
CA LEU A 182 9.75 -5.82 0.55
C LEU A 182 10.58 -7.08 0.91
N PRO A 183 11.59 -7.02 1.80
CA PRO A 183 12.29 -8.21 2.25
C PRO A 183 11.40 -9.16 3.04
N PHE A 184 10.52 -8.62 3.91
CA PHE A 184 9.54 -9.43 4.66
C PHE A 184 8.61 -10.19 3.70
N ARG A 185 7.99 -9.47 2.74
CA ARG A 185 7.06 -10.02 1.75
C ARG A 185 7.69 -11.10 0.87
N LYS A 186 8.98 -10.97 0.52
CA LYS A 186 9.73 -11.97 -0.26
C LYS A 186 10.05 -13.24 0.52
N ARG A 187 9.99 -13.19 1.85
CA ARG A 187 10.33 -14.30 2.76
C ARG A 187 9.10 -14.98 3.36
N LEU A 188 7.89 -14.63 2.91
CA LEU A 188 6.67 -15.32 3.36
C LEU A 188 6.79 -16.83 3.06
N PRO A 189 6.38 -17.70 3.98
CA PRO A 189 6.54 -19.16 3.84
C PRO A 189 5.47 -19.81 2.95
N ALA A 190 4.47 -19.05 2.50
CA ALA A 190 3.33 -19.53 1.72
C ALA A 190 2.89 -18.45 0.71
N PHE A 191 1.82 -18.72 -0.05
CA PHE A 191 1.24 -17.66 -0.87
C PHE A 191 0.76 -16.52 0.02
N HIS A 192 0.88 -15.29 -0.47
CA HIS A 192 0.56 -14.11 0.33
C HIS A 192 -0.89 -14.11 0.84
N TYR A 193 -1.83 -14.58 0.02
CA TYR A 193 -3.25 -14.74 0.37
C TYR A 193 -3.55 -15.90 1.34
N GLU A 194 -2.52 -16.62 1.79
CA GLU A 194 -2.60 -17.65 2.84
C GLU A 194 -1.93 -17.18 4.14
N CYS A 195 -1.27 -16.02 4.13
CA CYS A 195 -0.48 -15.52 5.24
C CYS A 195 -1.25 -14.47 6.05
N VAL A 196 -1.40 -14.71 7.36
CA VAL A 196 -1.78 -13.66 8.31
C VAL A 196 -0.55 -12.80 8.59
N VAL A 197 -0.61 -11.53 8.21
CA VAL A 197 0.44 -10.54 8.45
C VAL A 197 0.01 -9.55 9.51
N GLY A 198 0.98 -9.06 10.28
CA GLY A 198 0.81 -7.99 11.25
C GLY A 198 1.62 -6.78 10.83
N LEU A 199 0.99 -5.61 10.79
CA LEU A 199 1.66 -4.34 10.49
C LEU A 199 1.74 -3.53 11.77
N LYS A 200 2.95 -3.35 12.31
CA LYS A 200 3.20 -2.42 13.42
C LYS A 200 3.76 -1.12 12.89
N LEU A 201 3.70 -0.09 13.73
CA LEU A 201 4.26 1.21 13.43
C LEU A 201 5.41 1.52 14.38
N ALA A 202 6.51 2.00 13.82
CA ALA A 202 7.62 2.58 14.55
C ALA A 202 7.76 4.06 14.20
N LYS A 203 8.17 4.87 15.18
CA LYS A 203 8.54 6.26 14.94
C LYS A 203 9.90 6.32 14.26
N ALA A 204 9.96 6.95 13.09
CA ALA A 204 11.17 7.16 12.32
C ALA A 204 11.37 8.65 12.02
N LYS A 205 12.56 9.03 11.52
CA LYS A 205 12.88 10.40 11.09
C LYS A 205 13.28 10.41 9.62
N GLY A 206 12.69 11.33 8.85
CA GLY A 206 13.10 11.56 7.46
C GLY A 206 14.44 12.30 7.36
N ALA A 207 14.97 12.45 6.15
CA ALA A 207 16.24 13.16 5.91
C ALA A 207 16.23 14.63 6.41
N GLY A 208 15.05 15.27 6.45
CA GLY A 208 14.85 16.60 7.02
C GLY A 208 14.56 16.63 8.53
N GLY A 209 14.75 15.52 9.25
CA GLY A 209 14.50 15.41 10.69
C GLY A 209 13.04 15.26 11.11
N GLN A 210 12.10 15.43 10.18
CA GLN A 210 10.66 15.34 10.44
C GLN A 210 10.27 13.91 10.86
N PRO A 211 9.52 13.75 11.96
CA PRO A 211 9.07 12.44 12.40
C PRO A 211 7.97 11.91 11.47
N TYR A 212 8.02 10.62 11.17
CA TYR A 212 7.00 9.91 10.42
C TYR A 212 6.80 8.50 10.98
N SER A 213 5.66 7.89 10.66
CA SER A 213 5.33 6.53 11.06
C SER A 213 5.78 5.55 9.98
N GLN A 214 6.63 4.62 10.35
CA GLN A 214 7.17 3.58 9.48
C GLN A 214 6.50 2.25 9.81
N ILE A 215 6.03 1.52 8.80
CA ILE A 215 5.57 0.15 8.97
C ILE A 215 6.79 -0.76 9.17
N VAL A 216 6.75 -1.57 10.23
CA VAL A 216 7.83 -2.49 10.64
C VAL A 216 7.31 -3.90 10.85
#